data_AF-A0A2T0PSZ4-F1
#
_entry.id   AF-A0A2T0PSZ4-F1
#
_cell.length_a   1.000
_cell.length_b   1.000
_cell.length_c   1.000
_cell.angle_alpha   90.00
_cell.angle_beta   90.00
_cell.angle_gamma   90.00
#
_symmetry.space_group_name_H-M   'P 1'
#
loop_
_entity.id
_entity.type
_entity.pdbx_description
1 polymer ?
#
loop_
_entity_poly.entity_id
_entity_poly.type
_entity_poly.pdbx_seq_one_letter_code
_entity_poly.pdbx_strand_id
1 'polypeptide(L)' 'MNWISQQQQDRDHRGLRHVCSACGHEESPKNPLVVTADGWRVHRSHTTDPTDGFYGKTQKGDIR' A
#
# COMPACT_ATOMS: atom_id res chain seq x y z
N MET A 1 4.27 6.56 13.97
CA MET A 1 5.02 7.07 12.81
C MET A 1 4.63 6.24 11.60
N ASN A 2 4.21 6.87 10.50
CA ASN A 2 3.87 6.18 9.27
C ASN A 2 5.17 5.74 8.58
N TRP A 3 5.67 4.53 8.87
CA TRP A 3 6.97 4.09 8.35
C TRP A 3 6.79 3.40 6.99
N ILE A 4 7.71 3.69 6.07
CA ILE A 4 7.79 3.05 4.76
C ILE A 4 9.01 2.14 4.75
N SER A 5 8.85 0.89 4.31
CA SER A 5 9.94 -0.08 4.28
C SER A 5 11.05 0.35 3.30
N GLN A 6 12.28 -0.08 3.53
CA GLN A 6 13.40 0.23 2.61
C GLN A 6 13.09 -0.19 1.17
N GLN A 7 12.48 -1.37 0.99
CA GLN A 7 12.11 -1.88 -0.32
C GLN A 7 11.06 -1.00 -1.02
N GLN A 8 10.11 -0.44 -0.27
CA GLN A 8 9.17 0.54 -0.83
C GLN A 8 9.86 1.87 -1.14
N GLN A 9 10.83 2.32 -0.34
CA GLN A 9 11.63 3.51 -0.66
C GLN A 9 12.41 3.32 -1.96
N ASP A 10 13.01 2.15 -2.18
CA ASP A 10 13.74 1.84 -3.42
C ASP A 10 12.81 1.83 -4.65
N ARG A 11 11.56 1.34 -4.48
CA ARG A 11 10.52 1.45 -5.51
C ARG A 11 10.15 2.90 -5.79
N ASP A 12 9.97 3.70 -4.75
CA ASP A 12 9.63 5.12 -4.86
C ASP A 12 10.75 5.88 -5.61
N HIS A 13 12.03 5.60 -5.32
CA HIS A 13 13.19 6.15 -6.04
C HIS A 13 13.25 5.77 -7.52
N ARG A 14 12.61 4.66 -7.90
CA ARG A 14 12.48 4.22 -9.30
C ARG A 14 11.23 4.79 -9.99
N GLY A 15 10.50 5.71 -9.34
CA GLY A 15 9.28 6.31 -9.88
C GLY A 15 8.02 5.47 -9.67
N LEU A 16 8.07 4.39 -8.89
CA LEU A 16 6.93 3.48 -8.66
C LEU A 16 6.09 3.86 -7.44
N ARG A 17 6.17 5.11 -6.99
CA ARG A 17 5.45 5.61 -5.81
C ARG A 17 3.94 5.51 -5.93
N HIS A 18 3.43 5.62 -7.16
CA HIS A 18 2.00 5.56 -7.50
C HIS A 18 1.58 4.16 -7.98
N VAL A 19 2.43 3.15 -7.82
CA VAL A 19 2.19 1.78 -8.29
C VAL A 19 2.06 0.83 -7.11
N CYS A 20 0.97 0.08 -7.07
CA CYS A 20 0.70 -0.92 -6.05
C CYS A 20 1.83 -1.96 -6.01
N SER A 21 2.37 -2.18 -4.81
CA SER A 21 3.44 -3.16 -4.59
C SER A 21 2.95 -4.61 -4.65
N ALA A 22 1.64 -4.85 -4.49
CA ALA A 22 1.04 -6.18 -4.55
C ALA A 22 0.73 -6.62 -5.99
N CYS A 23 0.05 -5.78 -6.76
CA CYS A 23 -0.48 -6.14 -8.09
C CYS A 23 0.20 -5.41 -9.27
N GLY A 24 1.03 -4.40 -9.02
CA GLY A 24 1.76 -3.69 -10.07
C GLY A 24 0.94 -2.67 -10.87
N HIS A 25 -0.32 -2.43 -10.53
CA HIS A 25 -1.17 -1.41 -11.16
C HIS A 25 -1.06 -0.05 -10.48
N GLU A 26 -1.24 1.02 -11.25
CA GLU A 26 -1.27 2.39 -10.75
C GLU A 26 -2.44 2.63 -9.78
N GLU A 27 -2.27 3.64 -8.93
CA GLU A 27 -3.34 4.12 -8.08
C GLU A 27 -4.44 4.81 -8.88
N SER A 28 -5.67 4.77 -8.36
CA SER A 28 -6.78 5.52 -8.93
C SER A 28 -7.63 6.15 -7.83
N PRO A 29 -8.43 7.19 -8.14
CA PRO A 29 -9.33 7.78 -7.14
C PRO A 29 -10.33 6.78 -6.54
N LYS A 30 -10.70 5.73 -7.29
CA LYS A 30 -11.60 4.66 -6.84
C LYS A 30 -10.89 3.59 -6.01
N ASN A 31 -9.57 3.45 -6.17
CA ASN A 31 -8.77 2.46 -5.49
C ASN A 31 -7.39 3.08 -5.15
N PRO A 32 -7.31 3.93 -4.12
CA PRO A 32 -6.09 4.63 -3.75
C PRO A 32 -5.09 3.68 -3.08
N LEU A 33 -3.82 4.09 -3.02
CA LEU A 33 -2.81 3.37 -2.25
C LEU A 33 -2.86 3.75 -0.76
N VAL A 34 -2.76 2.74 0.09
CA VAL A 34 -2.61 2.85 1.55
C VAL A 34 -1.26 2.26 1.94
N VAL A 35 -0.71 2.72 3.07
CA VAL A 35 0.52 2.12 3.61
C VAL A 35 0.15 1.00 4.57
N THR A 36 0.71 -0.18 4.35
CA THR A 36 0.49 -1.33 5.22
C THR A 36 1.33 -1.23 6.49
N ALA A 37 1.00 -2.03 7.51
CA ALA A 37 1.79 -2.17 8.74
C ALA A 37 3.26 -2.54 8.47
N ASP A 38 3.48 -3.31 7.39
CA ASP A 38 4.78 -3.75 6.90
C ASP A 38 5.50 -2.67 6.06
N GLY A 39 4.91 -1.48 5.91
CA GLY A 39 5.50 -0.32 5.24
C GLY A 39 5.39 -0.33 3.71
N TRP A 40 4.47 -1.10 3.13
CA TRP A 40 4.25 -1.18 1.67
C TRP A 40 3.09 -0.30 1.22
N ARG A 41 3.17 0.28 0.02
CA ARG A 41 2.05 0.94 -0.65
C ARG A 41 1.25 -0.09 -1.45
N VAL A 42 0.04 -0.40 -1.01
CA VAL A 42 -0.87 -1.32 -1.72
C VAL A 42 -2.23 -0.66 -1.90
N HIS A 43 -3.03 -1.12 -2.85
CA HIS A 43 -4.39 -0.62 -2.99
C HIS A 43 -5.23 -0.90 -1.73
N ARG A 44 -6.11 0.03 -1.38
CA ARG A 44 -7.04 -0.15 -0.24
C ARG A 44 -7.83 -1.44 -0.33
N SER A 45 -8.29 -1.81 -1.53
CA SER A 45 -9.03 -3.07 -1.76
C SER A 45 -8.28 -4.32 -1.27
N HIS A 46 -6.97 -4.41 -1.48
CA HIS A 46 -6.14 -5.51 -0.96
C HIS A 46 -6.16 -5.61 0.56
N THR A 47 -6.46 -4.52 1.28
CA THR A 47 -6.54 -4.55 2.75
C THR A 47 -7.92 -4.86 3.28
N THR A 48 -8.96 -4.82 2.44
CA THR A 48 -10.36 -5.02 2.81
C THR A 48 -10.97 -6.31 2.27
N ASP A 49 -10.32 -6.96 1.30
CA ASP A 49 -10.72 -8.26 0.77
C ASP A 49 -10.13 -9.40 1.62
N PRO A 50 -10.95 -10.25 2.27
CA PRO A 50 -10.46 -11.35 3.11
C PRO A 50 -9.73 -12.46 2.35
N THR A 51 -9.79 -12.48 1.03
CA THR A 51 -9.06 -13.44 0.19
C THR A 51 -7.64 -12.98 -0.14
N ASP A 52 -7.31 -11.72 0.17
CA ASP A 52 -6.03 -11.12 -0.14
C ASP A 52 -5.01 -11.29 1.00
N GLY A 53 -3.74 -11.51 0.64
CA GLY A 53 -2.65 -11.64 1.61
C GLY A 53 -2.38 -10.36 2.42
N PHE A 54 -2.93 -9.21 1.99
CA PHE A 54 -2.84 -7.93 2.68
C PHE A 54 -4.07 -7.61 3.54
N TYR A 55 -5.04 -8.51 3.67
CA TYR A 55 -6.24 -8.30 4.46
C TYR A 55 -5.92 -7.85 5.90
N GLY A 56 -6.52 -6.75 6.34
CA GLY A 56 -6.33 -6.20 7.68
C GLY A 56 -4.95 -5.58 7.94
N LYS A 57 -4.04 -5.55 6.96
CA LYS A 57 -2.68 -5.03 7.13
C LYS A 57 -2.57 -3.50 6.98
N THR A 58 -3.62 -2.71 7.24
CA THR A 58 -3.51 -1.24 7.19
C THR A 58 -2.70 -0.68 8.35
N GLN A 59 -1.93 0.39 8.15
CA GLN A 59 -1.32 1.09 9.29
C GLN A 59 -2.39 1.66 10.23
N LYS A 60 -2.18 1.41 11.53
CA LYS A 60 -3.05 1.87 12.61
C LYS A 60 -2.94 3.40 12.71
N GLY A 61 -3.88 4.11 12.08
CA GLY A 61 -3.92 5.57 12.04
C GLY A 61 -4.51 6.20 10.78
N ASP A 62 -4.76 5.42 9.72
CA ASP A 62 -5.40 5.88 8.47
C ASP A 62 -6.95 5.90 8.52
N ILE A 63 -7.54 5.61 9.69
CA ILE A 63 -8.95 5.92 9.95
C ILE A 63 -9.01 7.41 10.32
N ARG A 64 -9.27 8.24 9.30
CA ARG A 64 -9.87 9.56 9.52
C ARG A 64 -11.35 9.41 9.78
#